data_AF-A0A1I7TVI1-F1
#
_entry.id   AF-A0A1I7TVI1-F1
#
_cell.length_a   1.000
_cell.length_b   1.000
_cell.length_c   1.000
_cell.angle_alpha   90.00
_cell.angle_beta   90.00
_cell.angle_gamma   90.00
#
_symmetry.space_group_name_H-M   'P 1'
#
loop_
_entity.id
_entity.type
_entity.pdbx_description
1 polymer ?
#
loop_
_entity_poly.entity_id
_entity_poly.type
_entity_poly.pdbx_seq_one_letter_code
_entity_poly.pdbx_strand_id
1 'polypeptide(L)'
;MNRDAYRRILIFRVEESRLVLPRPHLPSLLFKHVSPIISCTFASNPCRIQFASQEIVVFRSDLIKKICRHSINAITVDSIPSRYARSVLSQAHLCPLPQHITPILPDFSHSLRLHPLPDLLITADRFETFNEKVVGSETIVSNPGSFARSNYTFHVYYPCQQRIEASQIPMTDD
;
A
#
# COMPACT_ATOMS: atom_id res chain seq x y z
N MET A 1 1.10 -14.33 26.46
CA MET A 1 1.84 -13.72 25.33
C MET A 1 1.05 -14.04 24.06
N ASN A 2 0.33 -13.05 23.52
CA ASN A 2 -0.86 -13.28 22.68
C ASN A 2 -0.46 -13.70 21.25
N ARG A 3 -0.80 -14.93 20.83
CA ARG A 3 -0.48 -15.46 19.48
C ARG A 3 -1.19 -14.71 18.35
N ASP A 4 -2.20 -13.90 18.67
CA ASP A 4 -2.93 -13.09 17.70
C ASP A 4 -2.18 -11.84 17.20
N ALA A 5 -1.07 -11.45 17.85
CA ALA A 5 -0.34 -10.24 17.49
C ALA A 5 0.51 -10.35 16.19
N TYR A 6 0.78 -11.57 15.70
CA TYR A 6 1.68 -11.81 14.57
C TYR A 6 0.99 -12.53 13.41
N ARG A 7 -0.10 -11.97 12.89
CA ARG A 7 -0.71 -12.47 11.65
C ARG A 7 -0.02 -11.82 10.44
N ARG A 8 0.46 -12.65 9.51
CA ARG A 8 1.03 -12.18 8.25
C ARG A 8 -0.12 -11.86 7.30
N ILE A 9 -0.22 -10.60 6.87
CA ILE A 9 -1.21 -10.18 5.88
C ILE A 9 -0.57 -10.27 4.51
N LEU A 10 -1.14 -11.13 3.66
CA LEU A 10 -0.66 -11.31 2.30
C LEU A 10 -1.67 -10.71 1.33
N ILE A 11 -1.21 -9.73 0.55
CA ILE A 11 -1.98 -9.11 -0.52
C ILE A 11 -1.47 -9.67 -1.85
N PHE A 12 -2.22 -10.61 -2.41
CA PHE A 12 -1.87 -11.21 -3.70
C PHE A 12 -2.38 -10.36 -4.86
N ARG A 13 -1.58 -10.30 -5.92
CA ARG A 13 -1.99 -9.75 -7.21
C ARG A 13 -2.30 -10.92 -8.13
N VAL A 14 -3.58 -11.07 -8.49
CA VAL A 14 -3.96 -11.81 -9.71
C VAL A 14 -3.74 -10.85 -10.87
N GLU A 15 -2.93 -11.26 -11.85
CA GLU A 15 -2.52 -10.41 -12.95
C GLU A 15 -3.53 -10.51 -14.09
N GLU A 16 -4.61 -9.73 -13.99
CA GLU A 16 -5.56 -9.53 -15.10
C GLU A 16 -5.75 -8.05 -15.41
N SER A 17 -5.88 -7.77 -16.72
CA SER A 17 -5.99 -6.43 -17.28
C SER A 17 -7.33 -5.80 -16.90
N ARG A 18 -7.29 -4.72 -16.11
CA ARG A 18 -8.43 -3.86 -15.69
C ARG A 18 -9.33 -4.46 -14.60
N LEU A 19 -8.74 -4.72 -13.44
CA LEU A 19 -9.49 -5.04 -12.22
C LEU A 19 -10.10 -3.79 -11.59
N VAL A 20 -11.39 -3.86 -11.26
CA VAL A 20 -12.17 -2.82 -10.54
C VAL A 20 -11.79 -2.80 -9.06
N LEU A 21 -11.77 -1.62 -8.44
CA LEU A 21 -11.55 -1.44 -7.00
C LEU A 21 -12.89 -1.30 -6.24
N PRO A 22 -12.99 -1.78 -4.99
CA PRO A 22 -12.01 -2.61 -4.25
C PRO A 22 -11.98 -4.06 -4.77
N ARG A 23 -10.85 -4.73 -4.59
CA ARG A 23 -10.69 -6.15 -4.95
C ARG A 23 -10.99 -7.05 -3.76
N PRO A 24 -11.78 -8.12 -3.92
CA PRO A 24 -12.01 -9.09 -2.86
C PRO A 24 -10.72 -9.85 -2.52
N HIS A 25 -10.71 -10.48 -1.35
CA HIS A 25 -9.64 -11.41 -0.97
C HIS A 25 -9.66 -12.64 -1.88
N LEU A 26 -8.53 -13.35 -1.99
CA LEU A 26 -8.51 -14.61 -2.74
C LEU A 26 -9.41 -15.66 -2.07
N PRO A 27 -10.01 -16.59 -2.85
CA PRO A 27 -10.85 -17.65 -2.31
C PRO A 27 -10.10 -18.55 -1.33
N SER A 28 -10.73 -18.90 -0.21
CA SER A 28 -10.16 -19.76 0.84
C SER A 28 -9.78 -21.16 0.34
N LEU A 29 -10.41 -21.64 -0.73
CA LEU A 29 -10.12 -22.91 -1.40
C LEU A 29 -8.66 -23.05 -1.82
N LEU A 30 -8.03 -21.97 -2.27
CA LEU A 30 -6.62 -21.96 -2.69
C LEU A 30 -5.66 -22.17 -1.52
N PHE A 31 -6.11 -21.96 -0.28
CA PHE A 31 -5.24 -21.86 0.89
C PHE A 31 -5.53 -22.88 1.98
N LYS A 32 -6.36 -23.90 1.70
CA LYS A 32 -6.65 -24.99 2.65
C LYS A 32 -5.38 -25.64 3.19
N HIS A 33 -4.35 -25.77 2.34
CA HIS A 33 -3.07 -26.37 2.69
C HIS A 33 -2.12 -25.41 3.42
N VAL A 34 -2.27 -24.09 3.24
CA VAL A 34 -1.35 -23.07 3.79
C VAL A 34 -1.82 -22.54 5.14
N SER A 35 -3.14 -22.42 5.32
CA SER A 35 -3.76 -21.93 6.56
C SER A 35 -3.32 -22.65 7.85
N PRO A 36 -3.10 -23.97 7.89
CA PRO A 36 -2.64 -24.64 9.12
C PRO A 36 -1.14 -24.45 9.39
N ILE A 37 -0.35 -24.12 8.35
CA ILE A 37 1.11 -23.99 8.45
C ILE A 37 1.49 -22.57 8.89
N ILE A 38 0.76 -21.58 8.38
CA ILE A 38 1.07 -20.16 8.59
C ILE A 38 -0.18 -19.45 9.08
N SER A 39 -0.06 -18.73 10.20
CA SER A 39 -1.05 -17.76 10.65
C SER A 39 -1.11 -16.59 9.67
N CYS A 40 -1.90 -16.76 8.61
CA CYS A 40 -2.04 -15.80 7.52
C CYS A 40 -3.50 -15.38 7.34
N THR A 41 -3.69 -14.12 6.95
CA THR A 41 -5.02 -13.59 6.61
C THR A 41 -4.91 -12.93 5.24
N PHE A 42 -5.74 -13.40 4.32
CA PHE A 42 -5.84 -12.85 2.97
C PHE A 42 -6.84 -11.71 2.99
N ALA A 43 -6.37 -10.50 2.78
CA ALA A 43 -7.19 -9.30 2.85
C ALA A 43 -7.62 -8.84 1.44
N SER A 44 -8.63 -7.97 1.41
CA SER A 44 -9.01 -7.21 0.21
C SER A 44 -7.91 -6.22 -0.20
N ASN A 45 -8.06 -5.61 -1.37
CA ASN A 45 -7.25 -4.46 -1.75
C ASN A 45 -8.14 -3.26 -2.11
N PRO A 46 -8.10 -2.15 -1.36
CA PRO A 46 -7.25 -1.88 -0.19
C PRO A 46 -7.60 -2.74 1.05
N CYS A 47 -6.72 -2.72 2.03
CA CYS A 47 -7.03 -3.21 3.38
C CYS A 47 -6.60 -2.19 4.45
N ARG A 48 -7.27 -2.25 5.60
CA ARG A 48 -6.97 -1.45 6.79
C ARG A 48 -6.62 -2.38 7.92
N ILE A 49 -5.57 -2.03 8.65
CA ILE A 49 -5.04 -2.79 9.76
C ILE A 49 -5.02 -1.84 10.94
N GLN A 50 -5.80 -2.19 11.97
CA GLN A 50 -5.77 -1.46 13.22
C GLN A 50 -4.78 -2.16 14.15
N PHE A 51 -3.77 -1.44 14.61
CA PHE A 51 -2.81 -1.92 15.59
C PHE A 51 -2.79 -0.97 16.79
N ALA A 52 -3.39 -1.40 17.90
CA ALA A 52 -3.65 -0.54 19.06
C ALA A 52 -4.38 0.75 18.67
N SER A 53 -3.78 1.92 18.91
CA SER A 53 -4.34 3.22 18.53
C SER A 53 -4.03 3.65 17.09
N GLN A 54 -3.26 2.85 16.35
CA GLN A 54 -2.74 3.24 15.03
C GLN A 54 -3.54 2.59 13.90
N GLU A 55 -3.81 3.37 12.87
CA GLU A 55 -4.41 2.90 11.62
C GLU A 55 -3.36 2.80 10.51
N ILE A 56 -3.21 1.60 9.97
CA ILE A 56 -2.31 1.30 8.85
C ILE A 56 -3.16 0.92 7.64
N VAL A 57 -3.09 1.71 6.58
CA VAL A 57 -3.79 1.45 5.31
C VAL A 57 -2.80 0.88 4.31
N VAL A 58 -3.09 -0.31 3.78
CA VAL A 58 -2.27 -0.91 2.71
C VAL A 58 -3.05 -0.89 1.41
N PHE A 59 -2.41 -0.32 0.40
CA PHE A 59 -3.00 -0.20 -0.92
C PHE A 59 -1.98 -0.62 -1.99
N ARG A 60 -2.27 -1.75 -2.65
CA ARG A 60 -1.51 -2.27 -3.78
C ARG A 60 -2.16 -1.82 -5.08
N SER A 61 -1.58 -0.80 -5.72
CA SER A 61 -1.94 -0.36 -7.06
C SER A 61 -0.79 0.40 -7.70
N ASP A 62 -0.68 0.34 -9.02
CA ASP A 62 0.32 1.10 -9.78
C ASP A 62 -0.21 2.54 -10.03
N LEU A 63 -0.43 3.29 -8.94
CA LEU A 63 -1.10 4.60 -8.94
C LEU A 63 -0.17 5.75 -9.30
N ILE A 64 1.09 5.71 -8.89
CA ILE A 64 2.07 6.77 -9.15
C ILE A 64 2.21 6.97 -10.67
N LYS A 65 2.38 5.88 -11.42
CA LYS A 65 2.43 5.92 -12.88
C LYS A 65 1.13 6.44 -13.52
N LYS A 66 -0.02 6.23 -12.88
CA LYS A 66 -1.31 6.76 -13.38
C LYS A 66 -1.42 8.26 -13.11
N ILE A 67 -1.05 8.72 -11.92
CA ILE A 67 -1.04 10.15 -11.56
C ILE A 67 -0.05 10.91 -12.43
N CYS A 68 1.18 10.42 -12.60
CA CYS A 68 2.17 11.10 -13.44
C CYS A 68 1.72 11.25 -14.89
N ARG A 69 0.99 10.26 -15.45
CA ARG A 69 0.44 10.33 -16.81
C ARG A 69 -0.70 11.33 -16.98
N HIS A 70 -1.43 11.65 -15.91
CA HIS A 70 -2.58 12.56 -15.94
C HIS A 70 -2.32 13.87 -15.16
N SER A 71 -1.05 14.14 -14.84
CA SER A 71 -0.65 15.39 -14.21
C SER A 71 -0.68 16.50 -15.24
N ILE A 72 -1.33 17.62 -14.90
CA ILE A 72 -1.36 18.83 -15.74
C ILE A 72 0.02 19.51 -15.74
N ASN A 73 0.67 19.56 -14.57
CA ASN A 73 1.96 20.21 -14.40
C ASN A 73 3.08 19.18 -14.62
N ALA A 74 4.16 19.60 -15.26
CA ALA A 74 5.38 18.81 -15.33
C ALA A 74 5.86 18.44 -13.92
N ILE A 75 6.26 17.18 -13.74
CA ILE A 75 6.78 16.67 -12.48
C ILE A 75 8.26 16.34 -12.69
N THR A 76 9.13 16.95 -11.89
CA THR A 76 10.53 16.53 -11.80
C THR A 76 10.63 15.21 -11.04
N VAL A 77 11.54 14.33 -11.46
CA VAL A 77 11.63 12.95 -10.94
C VAL A 77 11.81 12.93 -9.42
N ASP A 78 12.64 13.82 -8.89
CA ASP A 78 12.95 13.91 -7.45
C ASP A 78 11.76 14.33 -6.61
N SER A 79 10.77 15.01 -7.20
CA SER A 79 9.58 15.51 -6.49
C SER A 79 8.38 14.55 -6.56
N ILE A 80 8.49 13.42 -7.27
CA ILE A 80 7.37 12.48 -7.46
C ILE A 80 6.83 11.97 -6.11
N PRO A 81 7.65 11.44 -5.18
CA PRO A 81 7.14 10.89 -3.91
C PRO A 81 6.42 11.94 -3.06
N SER A 82 7.04 13.12 -2.89
CA SER A 82 6.48 14.21 -2.10
C SER A 82 5.17 14.75 -2.69
N ARG A 83 5.11 14.95 -4.03
CA ARG A 83 3.88 15.42 -4.70
C ARG A 83 2.79 14.36 -4.69
N TYR A 84 3.15 13.09 -4.83
CA TYR A 84 2.23 11.97 -4.72
C TYR A 84 1.60 11.91 -3.33
N ALA A 85 2.43 11.89 -2.28
CA ALA A 85 1.98 11.86 -0.90
C ALA A 85 1.07 13.06 -0.58
N ARG A 86 1.49 14.28 -0.96
CA ARG A 86 0.68 15.49 -0.79
C ARG A 86 -0.66 15.38 -1.51
N SER A 87 -0.69 14.88 -2.74
CA SER A 87 -1.93 14.78 -3.54
C SER A 87 -2.91 13.77 -2.93
N VAL A 88 -2.44 12.58 -2.53
CA VAL A 88 -3.30 11.53 -1.95
C VAL A 88 -3.87 11.96 -0.60
N LEU A 89 -3.04 12.55 0.26
CA LEU A 89 -3.48 13.03 1.58
C LEU A 89 -4.42 14.22 1.48
N SER A 90 -4.12 15.20 0.61
CA SER A 90 -4.98 16.39 0.45
C SER A 90 -6.35 16.05 -0.11
N GLN A 91 -6.44 15.04 -0.97
CA GLN A 91 -7.71 14.56 -1.53
C GLN A 91 -8.44 13.58 -0.62
N ALA A 92 -7.82 13.16 0.50
CA ALA A 92 -8.34 12.17 1.43
C ALA A 92 -8.96 10.94 0.72
N HIS A 93 -8.33 10.47 -0.36
CA HIS A 93 -8.83 9.37 -1.19
C HIS A 93 -7.69 8.59 -1.83
N LEU A 94 -7.74 7.26 -1.74
CA LEU A 94 -6.70 6.37 -2.26
C LEU A 94 -6.54 6.43 -3.78
N CYS A 95 -7.56 6.84 -4.52
CA CYS A 95 -7.53 6.95 -5.99
C CYS A 95 -8.15 8.29 -6.43
N PRO A 96 -7.39 9.40 -6.41
CA PRO A 96 -7.87 10.71 -6.83
C PRO A 96 -7.82 10.85 -8.36
N LEU A 97 -8.34 9.85 -9.08
CA LEU A 97 -8.35 9.80 -10.53
C LEU A 97 -9.75 9.47 -11.06
N PRO A 98 -10.10 9.99 -12.24
CA PRO A 98 -11.34 9.64 -12.93
C PRO A 98 -11.56 8.13 -13.10
N GLN A 99 -12.83 7.73 -13.10
CA GLN A 99 -13.25 6.32 -13.21
C GLN A 99 -12.80 5.63 -14.51
N HIS A 100 -12.60 6.38 -15.59
CA HIS A 100 -12.09 5.84 -16.86
C HIS A 100 -10.63 5.34 -16.76
N ILE A 101 -9.86 5.79 -15.77
CA ILE A 101 -8.46 5.39 -15.52
C ILE A 101 -8.38 4.36 -14.39
N THR A 102 -9.16 4.57 -13.35
CA THR A 102 -9.28 3.70 -12.18
C THR A 102 -10.75 3.38 -11.96
N PRO A 103 -11.27 2.28 -12.54
CA PRO A 103 -12.65 1.89 -12.32
C PRO A 103 -12.84 1.51 -10.85
N ILE A 104 -13.83 2.13 -10.22
CA ILE A 104 -14.23 1.91 -8.83
C ILE A 104 -15.68 1.45 -8.85
N LEU A 105 -16.00 0.44 -8.05
CA LEU A 105 -17.37 0.03 -7.77
C LEU A 105 -18.05 1.16 -6.98
N PRO A 106 -19.11 1.79 -7.51
CA PRO A 106 -19.75 2.93 -6.86
C PRO A 106 -20.19 2.63 -5.42
N ASP A 107 -20.77 1.44 -5.22
CA ASP A 107 -21.26 0.96 -3.92
C ASP A 107 -20.16 0.90 -2.85
N PHE A 108 -18.92 0.66 -3.28
CA PHE A 108 -17.75 0.54 -2.40
C PHE A 108 -16.79 1.72 -2.48
N SER A 109 -17.21 2.85 -3.05
CA SER A 109 -16.42 4.08 -3.11
C SER A 109 -15.94 4.54 -1.73
N HIS A 110 -16.77 4.35 -0.69
CA HIS A 110 -16.45 4.69 0.69
C HIS A 110 -15.21 3.96 1.24
N SER A 111 -14.93 2.74 0.76
CA SER A 111 -13.77 1.95 1.21
C SER A 111 -12.42 2.59 0.86
N LEU A 112 -12.39 3.44 -0.16
CA LEU A 112 -11.19 4.11 -0.68
C LEU A 112 -10.93 5.47 -0.03
N ARG A 113 -11.83 5.95 0.84
CA ARG A 113 -11.73 7.26 1.49
C ARG A 113 -10.75 7.25 2.67
N LEU A 114 -9.76 8.13 2.69
CA LEU A 114 -8.76 8.29 3.75
C LEU A 114 -9.20 9.33 4.80
N HIS A 115 -10.47 9.32 5.21
CA HIS A 115 -10.96 10.23 6.25
C HIS A 115 -11.57 9.42 7.40
N PRO A 116 -11.04 9.50 8.64
CA PRO A 116 -9.85 10.28 9.06
C PRO A 116 -8.55 9.79 8.39
N LEU A 117 -7.51 10.63 8.43
CA LEU A 117 -6.20 10.27 7.87
C LEU A 117 -5.54 9.17 8.73
N PRO A 118 -4.94 8.14 8.12
CA PRO A 118 -4.28 7.06 8.86
C PRO A 118 -2.93 7.50 9.41
N ASP A 119 -2.36 6.77 10.36
CA ASP A 119 -0.99 6.98 10.83
C ASP A 119 0.04 6.55 9.77
N LEU A 120 -0.26 5.47 9.05
CA LEU A 120 0.62 4.90 8.04
C LEU A 120 -0.17 4.51 6.79
N LEU A 121 0.26 5.05 5.64
CA LEU A 121 -0.22 4.69 4.32
C LEU A 121 0.87 3.94 3.56
N ILE A 122 0.68 2.64 3.34
CA ILE A 122 1.58 1.80 2.55
C ILE A 122 1.05 1.69 1.12
N THR A 123 1.71 2.39 0.21
CA THR A 123 1.41 2.38 -1.22
C THR A 123 2.36 1.41 -1.89
N ALA A 124 1.96 0.14 -1.98
CA ALA A 124 2.76 -0.88 -2.63
C ALA A 124 2.68 -0.71 -4.16
N ASP A 125 3.48 0.20 -4.71
CA ASP A 125 3.57 0.46 -6.15
C ASP A 125 4.83 -0.25 -6.72
N ARG A 126 4.89 -0.35 -8.04
CA ARG A 126 6.06 -0.76 -8.80
C ARG A 126 7.14 0.33 -8.91
N PHE A 127 6.88 1.54 -8.41
CA PHE A 127 7.82 2.66 -8.34
C PHE A 127 8.96 2.37 -7.34
N GLU A 128 10.01 3.19 -7.36
CA GLU A 128 11.14 3.12 -6.44
C GLU A 128 10.71 3.23 -4.98
N THR A 129 11.53 2.70 -4.08
CA THR A 129 11.28 2.70 -2.64
C THR A 129 11.34 4.12 -2.09
N PHE A 130 10.32 4.54 -1.35
CA PHE A 130 10.34 5.83 -0.68
C PHE A 130 9.61 5.81 0.67
N ASN A 131 10.01 6.77 1.49
CA ASN A 131 9.43 7.11 2.78
C ASN A 131 9.27 8.62 2.76
N GLU A 132 8.04 9.10 2.94
CA GLU A 132 7.74 10.53 2.93
C GLU A 132 6.78 10.87 4.06
N LYS A 133 7.11 11.91 4.83
CA LYS A 133 6.21 12.53 5.79
C LYS A 133 5.82 13.91 5.25
N VAL A 134 4.55 14.12 4.97
CA VAL A 134 4.07 15.40 4.41
C VAL A 134 3.97 16.43 5.53
N VAL A 135 4.51 17.62 5.29
CA VAL A 135 4.43 18.75 6.21
C VAL A 135 2.96 19.10 6.49
N GLY A 136 2.58 19.10 7.76
CA GLY A 136 1.20 19.37 8.21
C GLY A 136 0.32 18.13 8.41
N SER A 137 0.84 16.93 8.19
CA SER A 137 0.16 15.67 8.55
C SER A 137 1.07 14.75 9.37
N GLU A 138 0.52 14.07 10.35
CA GLU A 138 1.24 13.00 11.08
C GLU A 138 1.34 11.69 10.30
N THR A 139 0.59 11.57 9.19
CA THR A 139 0.59 10.39 8.33
C THR A 139 1.93 10.20 7.62
N ILE A 140 2.47 8.98 7.72
CA ILE A 140 3.64 8.56 6.96
C ILE A 140 3.17 7.84 5.70
N VAL A 141 3.68 8.24 4.53
CA VAL A 141 3.42 7.56 3.26
C VAL A 141 4.66 6.79 2.85
N SER A 142 4.51 5.49 2.59
CA SER A 142 5.64 4.63 2.28
C SER A 142 5.34 3.69 1.14
N ASN A 143 6.30 3.55 0.23
CA ASN A 143 6.30 2.56 -0.82
C ASN A 143 7.50 1.61 -0.64
N PRO A 144 7.29 0.32 -0.34
CA PRO A 144 8.35 -0.67 -0.30
C PRO A 144 8.91 -1.03 -1.69
N GLY A 145 8.24 -0.60 -2.76
CA GLY A 145 8.63 -0.92 -4.12
C GLY A 145 8.39 -2.38 -4.49
N SER A 146 9.00 -2.79 -5.61
CA SER A 146 8.84 -4.12 -6.17
C SER A 146 9.95 -5.06 -5.67
N PHE A 147 9.67 -5.88 -4.66
CA PHE A 147 10.64 -6.80 -4.03
C PHE A 147 11.64 -7.48 -4.99
N ALA A 148 11.16 -8.08 -6.08
CA ALA A 148 12.03 -8.77 -7.05
C ALA A 148 12.92 -7.85 -7.92
N ARG A 149 12.56 -6.56 -8.06
CA ARG A 149 13.27 -5.59 -8.90
C ARG A 149 14.10 -4.59 -8.10
N SER A 150 13.74 -4.36 -6.84
CA SER A 150 14.47 -3.50 -5.91
C SER A 150 15.42 -4.33 -5.06
N ASN A 151 16.17 -5.27 -5.65
CA ASN A 151 17.18 -6.08 -4.96
C ASN A 151 16.73 -6.67 -3.60
N TYR A 152 15.50 -7.20 -3.53
CA TYR A 152 14.92 -7.75 -2.31
C TYR A 152 14.77 -6.75 -1.15
N THR A 153 14.56 -5.47 -1.46
CA THR A 153 14.20 -4.45 -0.47
C THR A 153 12.78 -4.64 0.06
N PHE A 154 12.62 -4.50 1.37
CA PHE A 154 11.35 -4.49 2.07
C PHE A 154 11.38 -3.44 3.19
N HIS A 155 10.20 -3.00 3.63
CA HIS A 155 10.08 -2.03 4.71
C HIS A 155 9.65 -2.70 6.01
N VAL A 156 10.28 -2.30 7.11
CA VAL A 156 9.94 -2.70 8.47
C VAL A 156 9.36 -1.49 9.20
N TYR A 157 8.12 -1.62 9.68
CA TYR A 157 7.46 -0.58 10.47
C TYR A 157 7.49 -0.94 11.95
N TYR A 158 7.98 0.00 12.76
CA TYR A 158 7.97 -0.08 14.22
C TYR A 158 6.84 0.78 14.78
N PRO A 159 5.69 0.19 15.15
CA PRO A 159 4.51 0.96 15.57
C PRO A 159 4.79 1.79 16.83
N CYS A 160 5.54 1.27 17.80
CA CYS A 160 5.86 2.01 19.03
C CYS A 160 6.69 3.28 18.79
N GLN A 161 7.50 3.32 17.72
CA GLN A 161 8.34 4.47 17.37
C GLN A 161 7.76 5.28 16.20
N GLN A 162 6.65 4.81 15.59
CA GLN A 162 6.10 5.33 14.34
C GLN A 162 7.20 5.54 13.27
N ARG A 163 8.11 4.57 13.15
CA ARG A 163 9.29 4.68 12.28
C ARG A 163 9.34 3.54 11.29
N ILE A 164 9.75 3.87 10.06
CA ILE A 164 9.94 2.89 8.97
C ILE A 164 11.42 2.77 8.67
N GLU A 165 11.91 1.54 8.57
CA GLU A 165 13.24 1.22 8.07
C GLU A 165 13.15 0.48 6.75
N ALA A 166 14.01 0.84 5.80
CA ALA A 166 14.24 0.03 4.62
C ALA A 166 15.31 -1.01 4.94
N SER A 167 15.01 -2.27 4.66
CA SER A 167 15.94 -3.39 4.80
C SER A 167 16.09 -4.08 3.46
N GLN A 168 17.26 -4.62 3.21
CA GLN A 168 17.59 -5.33 1.98
C GLN A 168 18.22 -6.67 2.34
N ILE A 169 17.84 -7.72 1.62
CA ILE A 169 18.48 -9.02 1.76
C ILE A 169 19.83 -8.96 1.02
N PRO A 170 20.97 -9.25 1.69
CA PRO A 170 22.25 -9.30 1.01
C PRO A 170 22.21 -10.38 -0.07
N MET A 171 22.65 -10.02 -1.28
CA MET A 171 22.95 -11.04 -2.28
C MET A 171 24.21 -11.77 -1.79
N THR A 172 24.11 -13.08 -1.61
CA THR A 172 25.32 -13.90 -1.47
C THR A 172 25.95 -13.92 -2.85
N ASP A 173 27.06 -13.19 -3.01
CA ASP A 173 27.93 -13.35 -4.18
C ASP A 173 28.55 -14.75 -4.06
N ASP A 174 28.11 -15.68 -4.90
CA ASP A 174 28.80 -16.96 -5.13
C ASP A 174 30.10 -16.72 -5.94
#